data_AF-A0A2T2VB36-F1
#
_entry.id   AF-A0A2T2VB36-F1
#
_cell.length_a   1.000
_cell.length_b   1.000
_cell.length_c   1.000
_cell.angle_alpha   90.00
_cell.angle_beta   90.00
_cell.angle_gamma   90.00
#
_symmetry.space_group_name_H-M   'P 1'
#
loop_
_entity.id
_entity.type
_entity.pdbx_description
1 polymer ?
#
loop_
_entity_poly.entity_id
_entity_poly.type
_entity_poly.pdbx_seq_one_letter_code
_entity_poly.pdbx_strand_id
1 'polypeptide(L)'
;MRLRVLATVLLASALLGTGTGCGSSGQAREAERAFEQKFRMVFAQYRQYEAEKALALANGEDGNWAYGFARGQESQMQAINAAKEQCERRRARYDVQAQCQTYAVGSEITGDSALVQEPPEE
;
A
#
# COMPACT_ATOMS: atom_id res chain seq x y z
N MET A 1 44.46 60.13 -9.55
CA MET A 1 43.58 59.18 -8.81
C MET A 1 42.14 59.41 -9.25
N ARG A 2 41.36 58.33 -9.29
CA ARG A 2 40.28 58.06 -10.26
C ARG A 2 38.95 58.76 -9.98
N LEU A 3 38.32 59.15 -11.09
CA LEU A 3 36.98 59.72 -11.28
C LEU A 3 35.90 58.79 -10.70
N ARG A 4 34.98 59.32 -9.89
CA ARG A 4 33.78 58.61 -9.40
C ARG A 4 32.55 59.13 -10.12
N VAL A 5 32.09 58.41 -11.13
CA VAL A 5 30.68 58.35 -11.52
C VAL A 5 30.47 56.96 -12.09
N LEU A 6 29.49 56.22 -11.58
CA LEU A 6 28.46 55.59 -12.41
C LEU A 6 27.48 54.83 -11.52
N ALA A 7 26.22 55.26 -11.64
CA ALA A 7 25.04 54.59 -11.14
C ALA A 7 24.90 53.23 -11.83
N THR A 8 24.55 52.20 -11.04
CA THR A 8 24.02 50.94 -11.57
C THR A 8 22.82 50.53 -10.73
N VAL A 9 21.67 51.02 -11.19
CA VAL A 9 20.43 50.30 -11.46
C VAL A 9 20.08 49.16 -10.49
N LEU A 10 19.04 49.41 -9.67
CA LEU A 10 18.18 48.40 -9.06
C LEU A 10 17.51 47.56 -10.16
N LEU A 11 17.82 46.27 -10.24
CA LEU A 11 17.12 45.35 -11.13
C LEU A 11 16.71 44.07 -10.39
N ALA A 12 15.40 44.02 -10.15
CA ALA A 12 14.50 42.88 -10.22
C ALA A 12 14.80 41.63 -9.38
N SER A 13 14.02 41.52 -8.31
CA SER A 13 13.57 40.27 -7.72
C SER A 13 13.06 39.30 -8.78
N ALA A 14 13.68 38.13 -8.89
CA ALA A 14 13.06 36.95 -9.50
C ALA A 14 13.12 35.82 -8.46
N LEU A 15 12.05 35.70 -7.68
CA LEU A 15 11.72 34.50 -6.92
C LEU A 15 11.53 33.36 -7.91
N LEU A 16 12.61 32.64 -8.23
CA LEU A 16 12.50 31.33 -8.86
C LEU A 16 12.12 30.32 -7.78
N GLY A 17 10.91 30.47 -7.25
CA GLY A 17 10.16 29.37 -6.68
C GLY A 17 9.75 28.48 -7.84
N THR A 18 10.64 27.58 -8.28
CA THR A 18 10.21 26.43 -9.06
C THR A 18 9.39 25.57 -8.11
N GLY A 19 8.07 25.75 -8.15
CA GLY A 19 7.14 24.80 -7.59
C GLY A 19 7.35 23.47 -8.29
N THR A 20 8.09 22.55 -7.66
CA THR A 20 8.03 21.12 -7.93
C THR A 20 6.70 20.60 -7.40
N GLY A 21 5.62 20.93 -8.10
CA GLY A 21 4.31 20.32 -7.94
C GLY A 21 4.02 19.45 -9.16
N CYS A 22 3.43 18.27 -8.93
CA CYS A 22 2.88 17.35 -9.92
C CYS A 22 3.89 16.43 -10.64
N GLY A 23 4.35 15.40 -9.93
CA GLY A 23 4.94 14.19 -10.52
C GLY A 23 4.58 12.89 -9.80
N SER A 24 4.06 12.95 -8.57
CA SER A 24 3.81 11.78 -7.71
C SER A 24 2.39 11.19 -7.82
N SER A 25 1.41 11.94 -8.32
CA SER A 25 0.00 11.52 -8.28
C SER A 25 -0.37 10.42 -9.28
N GLY A 26 0.34 10.33 -10.41
CA GLY A 26 0.11 9.28 -11.41
C GLY A 26 0.65 7.92 -10.96
N GLN A 27 1.89 7.89 -10.46
CA GLN A 27 2.57 6.66 -10.05
C GLN A 27 1.93 6.04 -8.79
N ALA A 28 1.55 6.86 -7.80
CA ALA A 28 0.87 6.36 -6.61
C ALA A 28 -0.47 5.70 -6.93
N ARG A 29 -1.27 6.30 -7.83
CA ARG A 29 -2.55 5.74 -8.29
C ARG A 29 -2.39 4.46 -9.08
N GLU A 30 -1.33 4.34 -9.88
CA GLU A 30 -1.03 3.12 -10.60
C GLU A 30 -0.65 1.98 -9.65
N ALA A 31 0.21 2.26 -8.67
CA ALA A 31 0.60 1.30 -7.64
C ALA A 31 -0.62 0.83 -6.82
N GLU A 32 -1.49 1.74 -6.42
CA GLU A 32 -2.74 1.45 -5.70
C GLU A 32 -3.66 0.52 -6.51
N ARG A 33 -3.94 0.84 -7.78
CA ARG A 33 -4.76 -0.03 -8.64
C ARG A 33 -4.13 -1.40 -8.86
N ALA A 34 -2.81 -1.45 -9.05
CA ALA A 34 -2.09 -2.71 -9.23
C ALA A 34 -2.14 -3.57 -7.96
N PHE A 35 -2.04 -2.94 -6.78
CA PHE A 35 -2.26 -3.59 -5.49
C PHE A 35 -3.68 -4.15 -5.42
N GLU A 36 -4.71 -3.33 -5.61
CA GLU A 36 -6.10 -3.76 -5.50
C GLU A 36 -6.43 -4.94 -6.42
N GLN A 37 -6.01 -4.88 -7.69
CA GLN A 37 -6.24 -5.96 -8.66
C GLN A 37 -5.59 -7.27 -8.19
N LYS A 38 -4.33 -7.20 -7.74
CA LYS A 38 -3.62 -8.37 -7.22
C LYS A 38 -4.27 -8.89 -5.94
N PHE A 39 -4.68 -8.00 -5.05
CA PHE A 39 -5.31 -8.36 -3.80
C PHE A 39 -6.66 -9.04 -4.04
N ARG A 40 -7.48 -8.54 -4.98
CA ARG A 40 -8.73 -9.20 -5.39
C ARG A 40 -8.52 -10.62 -5.88
N MET A 41 -7.46 -10.88 -6.66
CA MET A 41 -7.11 -12.25 -7.07
C MET A 41 -6.73 -13.14 -5.88
N VAL A 42 -5.93 -12.63 -4.94
CA VAL A 42 -5.56 -13.35 -3.70
C VAL A 42 -6.80 -13.65 -2.86
N PHE A 43 -7.69 -12.67 -2.71
CA PHE A 43 -8.91 -12.83 -1.93
C PHE A 43 -9.90 -13.79 -2.59
N ALA A 44 -10.02 -13.77 -3.92
CA ALA A 44 -10.81 -14.74 -4.66
C ALA A 44 -10.31 -16.18 -4.40
N GLN A 45 -8.99 -16.38 -4.42
CA GLN A 45 -8.39 -17.67 -4.06
C GLN A 45 -8.69 -18.05 -2.60
N TYR A 46 -8.58 -17.11 -1.67
CA TYR A 46 -8.91 -17.33 -0.25
C TYR A 46 -10.38 -17.77 -0.07
N ARG A 47 -11.32 -17.17 -0.79
CA ARG A 47 -12.75 -17.49 -0.69
C ARG A 47 -13.07 -18.93 -1.08
N GLN A 48 -12.30 -19.53 -1.99
CA GLN A 48 -12.55 -20.89 -2.48
C GLN A 48 -12.35 -22.02 -1.45
N TYR A 49 -11.77 -21.74 -0.27
CA TYR A 49 -11.53 -22.76 0.76
C TYR A 49 -12.67 -22.77 1.79
N GLU A 50 -13.15 -23.94 2.18
CA GLU A 50 -14.24 -24.07 3.17
C GLU A 50 -13.78 -24.32 4.61
N ALA A 51 -12.52 -24.72 4.80
CA ALA A 51 -11.96 -25.03 6.13
C ALA A 51 -11.58 -23.77 6.93
N GLU A 52 -11.31 -23.97 8.22
CA GLU A 52 -10.70 -22.96 9.12
C GLU A 52 -9.54 -22.24 8.43
N LYS A 53 -9.75 -20.96 8.11
CA LYS A 53 -8.86 -20.17 7.27
C LYS A 53 -8.75 -18.74 7.76
N ALA A 54 -7.58 -18.14 7.51
CA ALA A 54 -7.36 -16.73 7.78
C ALA A 54 -6.44 -16.11 6.70
N LEU A 55 -6.62 -14.81 6.49
CA LEU A 55 -5.80 -13.99 5.63
C LEU A 55 -5.24 -12.82 6.46
N ALA A 56 -3.95 -12.59 6.35
CA ALA A 56 -3.27 -11.43 6.92
C ALA A 56 -2.68 -10.56 5.81
N LEU A 57 -2.64 -9.25 6.05
CA LEU A 57 -2.21 -8.24 5.08
C LEU A 57 -1.36 -7.18 5.80
N ALA A 58 -0.27 -6.79 5.16
CA ALA A 58 0.50 -5.58 5.43
C ALA A 58 0.44 -4.72 4.16
N ASN A 59 -0.08 -3.50 4.27
CA ASN A 59 -0.18 -2.56 3.15
C ASN A 59 0.55 -1.25 3.52
N GLY A 60 1.69 -1.00 2.88
CA GLY A 60 2.52 0.18 3.10
C GLY A 60 2.06 1.39 2.31
N GLU A 61 2.31 2.59 2.86
CA GLU A 61 2.01 3.86 2.21
C GLU A 61 2.89 4.12 0.97
N ASP A 62 3.99 3.40 0.86
CA ASP A 62 4.92 3.39 -0.28
C ASP A 62 4.43 2.49 -1.44
N GLY A 63 3.28 1.83 -1.28
CA GLY A 63 2.72 0.88 -2.25
C GLY A 63 3.30 -0.53 -2.17
N ASN A 64 4.24 -0.78 -1.25
CA ASN A 64 4.74 -2.12 -0.98
C ASN A 64 3.77 -2.84 -0.04
N TRP A 65 3.49 -4.11 -0.33
CA TRP A 65 2.53 -4.89 0.44
C TRP A 65 2.96 -6.35 0.54
N ALA A 66 2.52 -7.01 1.61
CA ALA A 66 2.72 -8.43 1.83
C ALA A 66 1.44 -9.04 2.38
N TYR A 67 1.23 -10.33 2.10
CA TYR A 67 0.07 -11.07 2.60
C TYR A 67 0.48 -12.46 3.03
N GLY A 68 -0.31 -13.05 3.93
CA GLY A 68 -0.16 -14.45 4.33
C GLY A 68 -1.53 -15.10 4.47
N PHE A 69 -1.63 -16.37 4.12
CA PHE A 69 -2.86 -17.15 4.14
C PHE A 69 -2.59 -18.53 4.74
N ALA A 70 -3.51 -18.96 5.59
CA ALA A 70 -3.55 -20.32 6.13
C ALA A 70 -4.95 -20.91 5.99
N ARG A 71 -5.02 -22.23 5.80
CA ARG A 71 -6.26 -23.03 5.76
C ARG A 71 -6.05 -24.37 6.44
N GLY A 72 -7.16 -25.01 6.82
CA GLY A 72 -7.17 -26.38 7.35
C GLY A 72 -6.43 -26.52 8.68
N GLN A 73 -6.39 -25.46 9.47
CA GLN A 73 -5.84 -25.50 10.83
C GLN A 73 -6.86 -26.09 11.80
N GLU A 74 -6.41 -26.50 12.98
CA GLU A 74 -7.29 -27.12 13.98
C GLU A 74 -8.23 -26.10 14.65
N SER A 75 -7.92 -24.81 14.52
CA SER A 75 -8.75 -23.73 15.05
C SER A 75 -8.57 -22.42 14.29
N GLN A 76 -9.54 -21.53 14.44
CA GLN A 76 -9.49 -20.16 13.97
C GLN A 76 -8.21 -19.42 14.44
N MET A 77 -7.84 -19.56 15.71
CA MET A 77 -6.66 -18.89 16.27
C MET A 77 -5.36 -19.40 15.63
N GLN A 78 -5.24 -20.71 15.40
CA GLN A 78 -4.10 -21.27 14.68
C GLN A 78 -4.06 -20.76 13.23
N ALA A 79 -5.19 -20.68 12.54
CA ALA A 79 -5.28 -20.11 11.19
C ALA A 79 -4.79 -18.66 11.16
N ILE A 80 -5.25 -17.83 12.11
CA ILE A 80 -4.82 -16.43 12.22
C ILE A 80 -3.30 -16.34 12.45
N ASN A 81 -2.76 -17.12 13.39
CA ASN A 81 -1.34 -17.10 13.71
C ASN A 81 -0.48 -17.55 12.52
N ALA A 82 -0.87 -18.63 11.85
CA ALA A 82 -0.17 -19.13 10.67
C ALA A 82 -0.22 -18.14 9.49
N ALA A 83 -1.36 -17.48 9.27
CA ALA A 83 -1.50 -16.44 8.26
C ALA A 83 -0.61 -15.24 8.57
N LYS A 84 -0.59 -14.77 9.83
CA LYS A 84 0.29 -13.68 10.28
C LYS A 84 1.76 -14.04 10.14
N GLU A 85 2.16 -15.25 10.54
CA GLU A 85 3.55 -15.69 10.42
C GLU A 85 4.00 -15.72 8.95
N GLN A 86 3.15 -16.22 8.04
CA GLN A 86 3.46 -16.18 6.60
C GLN A 86 3.57 -14.74 6.07
N CYS A 87 2.68 -13.85 6.52
CA CYS A 87 2.72 -12.43 6.16
C CYS A 87 4.03 -11.81 6.64
N GLU A 88 4.42 -11.99 7.90
CA GLU A 88 5.65 -11.43 8.49
C GLU A 88 6.90 -11.91 7.76
N ARG A 89 6.99 -13.20 7.39
CA ARG A 89 8.11 -13.71 6.59
C ARG A 89 8.21 -13.03 5.22
N ARG A 90 7.08 -12.75 4.57
CA ARG A 90 7.03 -12.06 3.28
C ARG A 90 7.31 -10.57 3.43
N ARG A 91 6.77 -9.96 4.48
CA ARG A 91 7.02 -8.57 4.87
C ARG A 91 8.53 -8.32 4.99
N ALA A 92 9.23 -9.16 5.74
CA ALA A 92 10.68 -9.09 5.90
C ALA A 92 11.44 -9.34 4.58
N ARG A 93 10.96 -10.26 3.74
CA ARG A 93 11.58 -10.56 2.43
C ARG A 93 11.47 -9.41 1.43
N TYR A 94 10.35 -8.69 1.46
CA TYR A 94 10.03 -7.62 0.50
C TYR A 94 10.21 -6.21 1.09
N ASP A 95 10.83 -6.10 2.27
CA ASP A 95 11.07 -4.84 2.99
C ASP A 95 9.82 -3.97 3.18
N VAL A 96 8.68 -4.62 3.44
CA VAL A 96 7.40 -3.94 3.66
C VAL A 96 7.40 -3.40 5.10
N GLN A 97 7.26 -2.09 5.27
CA GLN A 97 7.33 -1.46 6.60
C GLN A 97 6.02 -1.59 7.40
N ALA A 98 4.88 -1.69 6.72
CA ALA A 98 3.58 -1.84 7.37
C ALA A 98 3.47 -3.17 8.13
N GLN A 99 2.84 -3.16 9.31
CA GLN A 99 2.64 -4.35 10.13
C GLN A 99 1.60 -5.29 9.52
N CYS A 100 1.78 -6.62 9.70
CA CYS A 100 0.77 -7.58 9.29
C CYS A 100 -0.44 -7.56 10.24
N GLN A 101 -1.60 -7.28 9.69
CA GLN A 101 -2.89 -7.31 10.38
C GLN A 101 -3.77 -8.43 9.83
N THR A 102 -4.69 -8.95 10.66
CA THR A 102 -5.71 -9.89 10.19
C THR A 102 -6.66 -9.13 9.26
N TYR A 103 -6.80 -9.62 8.03
CA TYR A 103 -7.73 -9.05 7.05
C TYR A 103 -9.05 -9.81 6.99
N ALA A 104 -9.01 -11.15 7.06
CA ALA A 104 -10.20 -11.98 7.03
C ALA A 104 -10.02 -13.27 7.82
N VAL A 105 -11.12 -13.78 8.36
CA VAL A 105 -11.19 -15.01 9.15
C VAL A 105 -12.45 -15.77 8.76
N GLY A 106 -12.30 -17.01 8.30
CA GLY A 106 -13.41 -17.76 7.71
C GLY A 106 -14.06 -16.99 6.55
N SER A 107 -15.30 -16.55 6.74
CA SER A 107 -16.03 -15.73 5.76
C SER A 107 -16.13 -14.26 6.17
N GLU A 108 -15.64 -13.90 7.36
CA GLU A 108 -15.71 -12.55 7.90
C GLU A 108 -14.51 -11.72 7.42
N ILE A 109 -14.79 -10.50 6.96
CA ILE A 109 -13.78 -9.51 6.60
C ILE A 109 -13.60 -8.56 7.79
N THR A 110 -12.39 -8.50 8.34
CA THR A 110 -12.02 -7.64 9.47
C THR A 110 -11.18 -6.42 9.03
N GLY A 111 -10.66 -6.45 7.80
CA GLY A 111 -9.92 -5.34 7.19
C GLY A 111 -10.80 -4.42 6.34
N ASP A 112 -10.18 -3.58 5.51
CA ASP A 112 -10.89 -2.69 4.60
C ASP A 112 -11.66 -3.48 3.53
N SER A 113 -12.99 -3.49 3.66
CA SER A 113 -13.90 -4.14 2.73
C SER A 113 -13.90 -3.53 1.33
N ALA A 114 -13.47 -2.27 1.15
CA ALA A 114 -13.42 -1.61 -0.15
C ALA A 114 -12.47 -2.33 -1.12
N LEU A 115 -11.44 -3.00 -0.61
CA LEU A 115 -10.46 -3.74 -1.41
C LEU A 115 -11.06 -4.95 -2.16
N VAL A 116 -12.24 -5.42 -1.75
CA VAL A 116 -12.87 -6.63 -2.30
C VAL A 116 -14.28 -6.39 -2.84
N GLN A 117 -14.79 -5.16 -2.76
CA GLN A 117 -16.01 -4.76 -3.43
C GLN A 117 -15.74 -4.70 -4.94
N GLU A 118 -16.63 -5.27 -5.73
CA GLU A 118 -16.62 -5.09 -7.18
C GLU A 118 -17.02 -3.63 -7.49
N PRO A 119 -16.34 -2.96 -8.44
CA PRO A 119 -16.77 -1.63 -8.86
C PRO A 119 -18.23 -1.72 -9.35
N PRO A 120 -19.07 -0.71 -9.09
CA PRO A 120 -20.44 -0.70 -9.60
C PRO A 120 -20.41 -0.87 -11.12
N GLU A 121 -21.22 -1.80 -11.63
CA GLU A 121 -21.46 -1.93 -13.07
C GLU A 121 -22.16 -0.64 -13.54
N GLU A 122 -21.46 0.18 -14.33
CA GLU A 122 -22.01 1.38 -14.99
C GLU A 122 -22.82 1.02 -16.24
#